data_AF-A0AAD7C569-F1
#
_entry.id   AF-A0AAD7C569-F1
#
_cell.length_a   1.000
_cell.length_b   1.000
_cell.length_c   1.000
_cell.angle_alpha   90.00
_cell.angle_beta   90.00
_cell.angle_gamma   90.00
#
_symmetry.space_group_name_H-M   'P 1'
#
loop_
_entity.id
_entity.type
_entity.pdbx_description
1 polymer ?
#
loop_
_entity_poly.entity_id
_entity_poly.type
_entity_poly.pdbx_seq_one_letter_code
_entity_poly.pdbx_strand_id
1 'polypeptide(L)'
;MALPLDERILPCNWPELDDPRVIWNTYQAELEGLGYHLMGSEAYRTLGKDDGLPPPAAADPFRPKDGENFVHNWRLDPSNLYSQRHCSSWQPSVNVCFGIDRYRRPVVLKAVPNDDTELKVLRLLSSHPLRADKRNRTIPVLEFVGTRHNFVIVIMPSWGICWQEPACGSMATRIELALKLTETLLFLHGNGIAHGDIHPSNILINHIDTRDFDAPKENDFRLGFDAEYAFIDFGSSHVLEAGVSYGHPMTNPPEGFASPEQEAAAENQSATIDLFAADIYNLGKTLETELHRAFKDYGKSHMPDPREYRKILSDMTCEKASARPSGAEVVGLLRRVSGSMVD
;
A
#
# COMPACT_ATOMS: atom_id res chain seq x y z
N MET A 1 13.73 -15.45 -24.01
CA MET A 1 15.00 -16.04 -23.57
C MET A 1 15.28 -15.54 -22.17
N ALA A 2 15.56 -16.41 -21.19
CA ALA A 2 15.98 -15.96 -19.86
C ALA A 2 17.37 -15.31 -19.96
N LEU A 3 17.60 -14.23 -19.23
CA LEU A 3 18.92 -13.62 -19.13
C LEU A 3 19.77 -14.44 -18.14
N PRO A 4 21.03 -14.78 -18.47
CA PRO A 4 21.92 -15.37 -17.49
C PRO A 4 22.27 -14.30 -16.43
N LEU A 5 21.65 -14.40 -15.25
CA LEU A 5 21.99 -13.57 -14.09
C LEU A 5 23.24 -14.16 -13.41
N ASP A 6 24.29 -13.35 -13.23
CA ASP A 6 25.43 -13.69 -12.36
C ASP A 6 24.90 -13.92 -10.92
N GLU A 7 25.43 -14.92 -10.23
CA GLU A 7 25.05 -15.30 -8.86
C GLU A 7 25.14 -14.13 -7.87
N ARG A 8 25.97 -13.12 -8.17
CA ARG A 8 26.21 -11.92 -7.36
C ARG A 8 25.28 -10.75 -7.67
N ILE A 9 24.40 -10.85 -8.67
CA ILE A 9 23.51 -9.75 -9.05
C ILE A 9 22.39 -9.59 -8.02
N LEU A 10 22.26 -8.37 -7.50
CA LEU A 10 21.14 -7.94 -6.66
C LEU A 10 20.06 -7.24 -7.51
N PRO A 11 18.78 -7.25 -7.08
CA PRO A 11 17.71 -6.53 -7.77
C PRO A 11 17.99 -5.05 -8.05
N CYS A 12 18.69 -4.36 -7.14
CA CYS A 12 19.10 -2.97 -7.31
C CYS A 12 20.14 -2.75 -8.42
N ASN A 13 20.80 -3.82 -8.89
CA ASN A 13 21.81 -3.79 -9.95
C ASN A 13 21.26 -4.35 -11.28
N TRP A 14 19.95 -4.64 -11.36
CA TRP A 14 19.36 -5.15 -12.59
C TRP A 14 19.40 -4.06 -13.68
N PRO A 15 19.80 -4.42 -14.91
CA PRO A 15 19.87 -3.46 -16.00
C PRO A 15 18.48 -2.91 -16.30
N GLU A 16 18.42 -1.66 -16.78
CA GLU A 16 17.23 -1.17 -17.45
C GLU A 16 17.04 -2.00 -18.73
N LEU A 17 15.89 -2.64 -18.84
CA LEU A 17 15.52 -3.49 -19.97
C LEU A 17 14.25 -2.94 -20.61
N ASP A 18 14.15 -3.05 -21.93
CA ASP A 18 12.93 -2.73 -22.68
C ASP A 18 11.72 -3.56 -22.18
N ASP A 19 12.00 -4.78 -21.73
CA ASP A 19 11.02 -5.64 -21.06
C ASP A 19 11.57 -6.16 -19.72
N PRO A 20 11.20 -5.55 -18.58
CA PRO A 20 11.66 -5.98 -17.27
C PRO A 20 11.26 -7.42 -16.92
N ARG A 21 10.23 -7.98 -17.58
CA ARG A 21 9.74 -9.36 -17.34
C ARG A 21 10.76 -10.41 -17.75
N VAL A 22 11.75 -10.07 -18.58
CA VAL A 22 12.76 -11.02 -19.07
C VAL A 22 13.56 -11.65 -17.93
N ILE A 23 13.86 -10.87 -16.88
CA ILE A 23 14.58 -11.35 -15.69
C ILE A 23 13.74 -12.39 -14.93
N TRP A 24 12.44 -12.12 -14.78
CA TRP A 24 11.49 -12.98 -14.06
C TRP A 24 11.29 -14.36 -14.69
N ASN A 25 11.49 -14.48 -16.01
CA ASN A 25 11.45 -15.78 -16.70
C ASN A 25 12.48 -16.79 -16.13
N THR A 26 13.55 -16.32 -15.51
CA THR A 26 14.56 -17.16 -14.84
C THR A 26 13.97 -17.95 -13.68
N TYR A 27 12.95 -17.41 -13.01
CA TYR A 27 12.31 -17.99 -11.82
C TYR A 27 10.95 -18.61 -12.12
N GLN A 28 10.50 -18.58 -13.39
CA GLN A 28 9.15 -19.00 -13.76
C GLN A 28 8.86 -20.44 -13.34
N ALA A 29 9.75 -21.39 -13.63
CA ALA A 29 9.51 -22.81 -13.31
C ALA A 29 9.40 -23.08 -11.80
N GLU A 30 10.19 -22.39 -10.99
CA GLU A 30 10.16 -22.50 -9.53
C GLU A 30 8.86 -21.91 -8.96
N LEU A 31 8.50 -20.71 -9.41
CA LEU A 31 7.26 -20.04 -9.03
C LEU A 31 6.02 -20.86 -9.45
N GLU A 32 6.02 -21.44 -10.65
CA GLU A 32 4.95 -22.31 -11.12
C GLU A 32 4.82 -23.58 -10.27
N GLY A 33 5.95 -24.15 -9.82
CA GLY A 33 5.97 -25.27 -8.88
C GLY A 33 5.32 -24.95 -7.52
N LEU A 34 5.39 -23.68 -7.10
CA LEU A 34 4.71 -23.16 -5.91
C LEU A 34 3.26 -22.74 -6.19
N GLY A 35 2.83 -22.73 -7.45
CA GLY A 35 1.49 -22.35 -7.89
C GLY A 35 1.32 -20.85 -8.14
N TYR A 36 2.40 -20.15 -8.46
CA TYR A 36 2.37 -18.75 -8.92
C TYR A 36 2.69 -18.67 -10.41
N HIS A 37 1.86 -17.95 -11.15
CA HIS A 37 1.97 -17.84 -12.61
C HIS A 37 2.22 -16.38 -12.99
N LEU A 38 3.39 -16.11 -13.56
CA LEU A 38 3.82 -14.76 -13.92
C LEU A 38 2.97 -14.17 -15.05
N MET A 39 2.72 -12.87 -14.97
CA MET A 39 2.04 -12.11 -16.02
C MET A 39 2.78 -12.24 -17.34
N GLY A 40 2.03 -12.64 -18.38
CA GLY A 40 2.58 -12.87 -19.72
C GLY A 40 2.98 -14.32 -20.00
N SER A 41 3.04 -15.20 -18.99
CA SER A 41 3.15 -16.64 -19.20
C SER A 41 1.90 -17.21 -19.90
N GLU A 42 2.04 -18.38 -20.54
CA GLU A 42 0.89 -19.09 -21.12
C GLU A 42 -0.15 -19.42 -20.05
N ALA A 43 0.31 -19.95 -18.91
CA ALA A 43 -0.55 -20.25 -17.77
C ALA A 43 -1.35 -19.04 -17.31
N TYR A 44 -0.73 -17.87 -17.14
CA TYR A 44 -1.44 -16.64 -16.76
C TYR A 44 -2.55 -16.26 -17.75
N ARG A 45 -2.32 -16.46 -19.06
CA ARG A 45 -3.29 -16.14 -20.13
C ARG A 45 -4.43 -17.17 -20.23
N THR A 46 -4.23 -18.40 -19.76
CA THR A 46 -5.23 -19.47 -19.85
C THR A 46 -6.00 -19.67 -18.55
N LEU A 47 -5.36 -19.49 -17.38
CA LEU A 47 -5.96 -19.47 -16.05
C LEU A 47 -6.92 -18.28 -15.93
N GLY A 48 -8.17 -18.46 -16.35
CA GLY A 48 -8.99 -17.33 -16.76
C GLY A 48 -10.21 -17.74 -17.57
N LYS A 49 -9.99 -18.71 -18.47
CA LYS A 49 -10.92 -19.07 -19.54
C LYS A 49 -12.03 -20.05 -19.12
N ASP A 50 -11.90 -20.69 -17.96
CA ASP A 50 -12.95 -21.56 -17.42
C ASP A 50 -14.01 -20.72 -16.72
N ASP A 51 -15.29 -21.04 -16.99
CA ASP A 51 -16.54 -20.36 -16.54
C ASP A 51 -16.78 -20.31 -15.02
N GLY A 52 -15.80 -20.71 -14.22
CA GLY A 52 -15.87 -20.64 -12.76
C GLY A 52 -15.92 -19.19 -12.29
N LEU A 53 -16.99 -18.83 -11.56
CA LEU A 53 -17.06 -17.56 -10.85
C LEU A 53 -15.81 -17.40 -9.96
N PRO A 54 -15.17 -16.22 -9.94
CA PRO A 54 -14.04 -15.98 -9.06
C PRO A 54 -14.46 -16.16 -7.59
N PRO A 55 -13.51 -16.45 -6.69
CA PRO A 55 -13.83 -16.60 -5.28
C PRO A 55 -14.44 -15.30 -4.73
N PRO A 56 -15.38 -15.39 -3.76
CA PRO A 56 -15.92 -14.20 -3.11
C PRO A 56 -14.82 -13.43 -2.37
N ALA A 57 -14.99 -12.13 -2.20
CA ALA A 57 -14.08 -11.33 -1.39
C ALA A 57 -14.02 -11.85 0.06
N ALA A 58 -12.82 -11.86 0.64
CA ALA A 58 -12.62 -12.25 2.03
C ALA A 58 -13.31 -11.26 2.98
N ALA A 59 -13.83 -11.78 4.10
CA ALA A 59 -14.34 -10.92 5.17
C ALA A 59 -13.22 -10.15 5.89
N ASP A 60 -12.03 -10.74 5.98
CA ASP A 60 -10.80 -10.05 6.37
C ASP A 60 -9.82 -10.11 5.18
N PRO A 61 -9.71 -9.04 4.38
CA PRO A 61 -8.87 -9.05 3.18
C PRO A 61 -7.38 -9.15 3.54
N PHE A 62 -6.98 -8.83 4.78
CA PHE A 62 -5.63 -9.06 5.26
C PHE A 62 -5.37 -10.52 5.64
N ARG A 63 -6.39 -11.35 5.85
CA ARG A 63 -6.28 -12.79 6.23
C ARG A 63 -7.24 -13.65 5.40
N PRO A 64 -7.10 -13.65 4.07
CA PRO A 64 -7.97 -14.40 3.18
C PRO A 64 -7.77 -15.90 3.37
N LYS A 65 -8.86 -16.67 3.44
CA LYS A 65 -8.80 -18.14 3.42
C LYS A 65 -8.57 -18.66 2.00
N ASP A 66 -8.27 -19.95 1.90
CA ASP A 66 -8.33 -20.68 0.64
C ASP A 66 -9.75 -20.56 0.05
N GLY A 67 -9.85 -20.09 -1.19
CA GLY A 67 -11.14 -19.82 -1.82
C GLY A 67 -11.80 -18.50 -1.42
N GLU A 68 -11.08 -17.59 -0.77
CA GLU A 68 -11.48 -16.19 -0.62
C GLU A 68 -10.51 -15.28 -1.40
N ASN A 69 -11.05 -14.19 -1.93
CA ASN A 69 -10.31 -13.21 -2.74
C ASN A 69 -9.81 -12.04 -1.89
N PHE A 70 -8.76 -11.38 -2.37
CA PHE A 70 -8.09 -10.29 -1.65
C PHE A 70 -8.86 -8.97 -1.69
N VAL A 71 -9.65 -8.77 -2.75
CA VAL A 71 -10.32 -7.50 -3.03
C VAL A 71 -11.77 -7.70 -3.43
N HIS A 72 -12.56 -6.65 -3.23
CA HIS A 72 -13.94 -6.56 -3.70
C HIS A 72 -14.03 -6.37 -5.22
N ASN A 73 -15.18 -6.80 -5.75
CA ASN A 73 -15.60 -6.64 -7.13
C ASN A 73 -14.73 -7.35 -8.19
N TRP A 74 -14.01 -8.43 -7.82
CA TRP A 74 -13.12 -9.21 -8.69
C TRP A 74 -13.80 -10.01 -9.83
N ARG A 75 -14.95 -9.56 -10.38
CA ARG A 75 -15.61 -10.27 -11.48
C ARG A 75 -14.75 -10.20 -12.74
N LEU A 76 -14.17 -11.34 -13.11
CA LEU A 76 -13.42 -11.49 -14.34
C LEU A 76 -14.39 -11.47 -15.53
N ASP A 77 -14.21 -10.51 -16.44
CA ASP A 77 -14.69 -10.58 -17.81
C ASP A 77 -13.62 -11.29 -18.64
N PRO A 78 -13.89 -12.50 -19.15
CA PRO A 78 -12.94 -13.23 -20.00
C PRO A 78 -12.43 -12.42 -21.20
N SER A 79 -13.24 -11.48 -21.70
CA SER A 79 -12.87 -10.60 -22.81
C SER A 79 -11.92 -9.47 -22.42
N ASN A 80 -11.77 -9.19 -21.12
CA ASN A 80 -10.98 -8.08 -20.60
C ASN A 80 -10.08 -8.43 -19.39
N LEU A 81 -9.68 -9.71 -19.29
CA LEU A 81 -8.86 -10.23 -18.18
C LEU A 81 -7.57 -9.44 -17.96
N TYR A 82 -6.95 -8.97 -19.04
CA TYR A 82 -5.66 -8.26 -18.95
C TYR A 82 -5.82 -6.93 -18.21
N SER A 83 -6.81 -6.10 -18.57
CA SER A 83 -7.00 -4.79 -17.92
C SER A 83 -7.60 -4.92 -16.52
N GLN A 84 -8.37 -5.97 -16.24
CA GLN A 84 -8.95 -6.19 -14.91
C GLN A 84 -7.92 -6.69 -13.90
N ARG A 85 -6.88 -7.39 -14.37
CA ARG A 85 -5.76 -7.83 -13.54
C ARG A 85 -4.69 -6.78 -13.32
N HIS A 86 -4.74 -5.68 -14.08
CA HIS A 86 -3.67 -4.73 -14.17
C HIS A 86 -4.22 -3.32 -14.30
N CYS A 87 -3.97 -2.48 -13.29
CA CYS A 87 -4.20 -1.04 -13.43
C CYS A 87 -3.24 -0.49 -14.49
N SER A 88 -3.75 0.05 -15.60
CA SER A 88 -2.93 0.52 -16.73
C SER A 88 -1.90 1.60 -16.38
N SER A 89 -2.08 2.28 -15.25
CA SER A 89 -1.14 3.29 -14.74
C SER A 89 0.03 2.70 -13.97
N TRP A 90 -0.04 1.45 -13.50
CA TRP A 90 1.06 0.81 -12.77
C TRP A 90 1.81 -0.14 -13.70
N GLN A 91 3.09 0.11 -13.94
CA GLN A 91 3.91 -0.73 -14.82
C GLN A 91 4.88 -1.57 -13.99
N PRO A 92 5.17 -2.84 -14.40
CA PRO A 92 6.21 -3.63 -13.77
C PRO A 92 7.54 -2.87 -13.85
N SER A 93 8.22 -2.71 -12.72
CA SER A 93 9.63 -2.32 -12.70
C SER A 93 10.51 -3.56 -12.86
N VAL A 94 11.82 -3.37 -13.03
CA VAL A 94 12.76 -4.51 -13.10
C VAL A 94 12.62 -5.41 -11.87
N ASN A 95 12.49 -4.84 -10.67
CA ASN A 95 12.37 -5.55 -9.40
C ASN A 95 10.94 -5.91 -8.96
N VAL A 96 9.92 -5.62 -9.78
CA VAL A 96 8.52 -5.97 -9.48
C VAL A 96 7.86 -6.62 -10.68
N CYS A 97 7.24 -7.79 -10.46
CA CYS A 97 6.39 -8.46 -11.44
C CYS A 97 5.00 -8.70 -10.87
N PHE A 98 4.05 -8.97 -11.75
CA PHE A 98 2.72 -9.39 -11.38
C PHE A 98 2.51 -10.84 -11.75
N GLY A 99 1.57 -11.48 -11.09
CA GLY A 99 1.12 -12.81 -11.44
C GLY A 99 -0.25 -13.11 -10.88
N ILE A 100 -0.59 -14.38 -10.91
CA ILE A 100 -1.73 -14.96 -10.19
C ILE A 100 -1.26 -16.15 -9.37
N ASP A 101 -1.93 -16.43 -8.27
CA ASP A 101 -1.74 -17.67 -7.52
C ASP A 101 -2.59 -18.82 -8.08
N ARG A 102 -2.48 -20.00 -7.44
CA ARG A 102 -3.22 -21.23 -7.79
C ARG A 102 -4.74 -21.08 -7.70
N TYR A 103 -5.24 -20.05 -7.00
CA TYR A 103 -6.65 -19.73 -6.88
C TYR A 103 -7.08 -18.64 -7.87
N ARG A 104 -6.21 -18.26 -8.82
CA ARG A 104 -6.43 -17.22 -9.83
C ARG A 104 -6.60 -15.82 -9.22
N ARG A 105 -6.09 -15.60 -8.00
CA ARG A 105 -6.06 -14.29 -7.33
C ARG A 105 -4.78 -13.56 -7.73
N PRO A 106 -4.82 -12.25 -8.04
CA PRO A 106 -3.62 -11.57 -8.48
C PRO A 106 -2.70 -11.27 -7.32
N VAL A 107 -1.42 -11.37 -7.64
CA VAL A 107 -0.33 -11.15 -6.71
C VAL A 107 0.72 -10.23 -7.33
N VAL A 108 1.43 -9.56 -6.45
CA VAL A 108 2.64 -8.82 -6.75
C VAL A 108 3.83 -9.64 -6.25
N LEU A 109 4.86 -9.76 -7.08
CA LEU A 109 6.13 -10.38 -6.75
C LEU A 109 7.19 -9.27 -6.76
N LYS A 110 7.80 -9.01 -5.60
CA LYS A 110 8.87 -8.01 -5.46
C LYS A 110 10.18 -8.71 -5.11
N ALA A 111 11.24 -8.44 -5.86
CA ALA A 111 12.57 -8.95 -5.56
C ALA A 111 13.28 -8.00 -4.57
N VAL A 112 13.62 -8.51 -3.39
CA VAL A 112 14.18 -7.72 -2.28
C VAL A 112 15.52 -8.32 -1.83
N PRO A 113 16.64 -7.57 -1.82
CA PRO A 113 17.93 -8.06 -1.34
C PRO A 113 17.86 -8.66 0.08
N ASN A 114 18.68 -9.67 0.37
CA ASN A 114 18.65 -10.35 1.68
C ASN A 114 19.00 -9.42 2.86
N ASP A 115 19.89 -8.45 2.63
CA ASP A 115 20.39 -7.56 3.68
C ASP A 115 19.60 -6.25 3.77
N ASP A 116 18.57 -6.08 2.94
CA ASP A 116 17.74 -4.89 2.85
C ASP A 116 16.92 -4.68 4.12
N THR A 117 16.75 -3.41 4.50
CA THR A 117 15.88 -3.03 5.62
C THR A 117 14.42 -3.34 5.33
N GLU A 118 13.99 -3.25 4.07
CA GLU A 118 12.64 -3.63 3.65
C GLU A 118 12.32 -5.08 4.03
N LEU A 119 13.25 -6.01 3.74
CA LEU A 119 13.05 -7.42 4.07
C LEU A 119 12.95 -7.64 5.58
N LYS A 120 13.72 -6.90 6.39
CA LYS A 120 13.66 -6.96 7.86
C LYS A 120 12.28 -6.51 8.37
N VAL A 121 11.77 -5.40 7.86
CA VAL A 121 10.44 -4.87 8.21
C VAL A 121 9.33 -5.85 7.80
N LEU A 122 9.37 -6.35 6.57
CA LEU A 122 8.37 -7.30 6.06
C LEU A 122 8.36 -8.60 6.86
N ARG A 123 9.53 -9.12 7.26
CA ARG A 123 9.63 -10.31 8.14
C ARG A 123 9.09 -10.03 9.53
N LEU A 124 9.36 -8.86 10.10
CA LEU A 124 8.83 -8.47 11.41
C LEU A 124 7.31 -8.38 11.38
N LEU A 125 6.73 -7.68 10.40
CA LEU A 125 5.28 -7.55 10.20
C LEU A 125 4.61 -8.91 9.94
N SER A 126 5.32 -9.84 9.30
CA SER A 126 4.85 -11.20 9.02
C SER A 126 5.09 -12.19 10.17
N SER A 127 5.79 -11.78 11.24
CA SER A 127 6.00 -12.64 12.41
C SER A 127 4.66 -12.99 13.07
N HIS A 128 4.55 -14.18 13.64
CA HIS A 128 3.30 -14.67 14.24
C HIS A 128 2.60 -13.65 15.17
N PRO A 129 3.27 -12.98 16.14
CA PRO A 129 2.59 -12.02 17.00
C PRO A 129 2.05 -10.80 16.25
N LEU A 130 2.82 -10.20 15.34
CA LEU A 130 2.38 -9.01 14.61
C LEU A 130 1.37 -9.34 13.52
N ARG A 131 1.48 -10.52 12.91
CA ARG A 131 0.53 -11.00 11.90
C ARG A 131 -0.84 -11.32 12.51
N ALA A 132 -0.86 -11.82 13.74
CA ALA A 132 -2.09 -12.13 14.47
C ALA A 132 -2.80 -10.87 15.00
N ASP A 133 -2.08 -9.77 15.21
CA ASP A 133 -2.67 -8.51 15.65
C ASP A 133 -3.54 -7.88 14.55
N LYS A 134 -4.83 -7.68 14.84
CA LYS A 134 -5.78 -7.09 13.89
C LYS A 134 -5.49 -5.62 13.55
N ARG A 135 -4.69 -4.94 14.38
CA ARG A 135 -4.23 -3.57 14.11
C ARG A 135 -3.15 -3.54 13.02
N ASN A 136 -2.53 -4.69 12.73
CA ASN A 136 -1.66 -4.84 11.58
C ASN A 136 -2.49 -4.87 10.28
N ARG A 137 -2.66 -3.68 9.70
CA ARG A 137 -3.30 -3.44 8.41
C ARG A 137 -2.28 -3.07 7.32
N THR A 138 -1.06 -3.61 7.38
CA THR A 138 -0.14 -3.53 6.24
C THR A 138 -0.50 -4.60 5.22
N ILE A 139 -0.06 -4.45 3.96
CA ILE A 139 -0.25 -5.53 2.98
C ILE A 139 0.39 -6.82 3.52
N PRO A 140 -0.32 -7.96 3.55
CA PRO A 140 0.23 -9.18 4.10
C PRO A 140 1.20 -9.80 3.09
N VAL A 141 2.34 -10.30 3.58
CA VAL A 141 3.17 -11.21 2.77
C VAL A 141 2.52 -12.59 2.78
N LEU A 142 2.31 -13.14 1.58
CA LEU A 142 1.78 -14.49 1.38
C LEU A 142 2.90 -15.52 1.51
N GLU A 143 4.04 -15.25 0.87
CA GLU A 143 5.18 -16.15 0.84
C GLU A 143 6.50 -15.40 0.64
N PHE A 144 7.56 -15.89 1.30
CA PHE A 144 8.94 -15.48 1.07
C PHE A 144 9.65 -16.60 0.32
N VAL A 145 9.88 -16.43 -0.99
CA VAL A 145 10.55 -17.44 -1.82
C VAL A 145 12.04 -17.11 -1.88
N GLY A 146 12.84 -17.93 -1.19
CA GLY A 146 14.29 -17.81 -1.24
C GLY A 146 14.80 -18.14 -2.64
N THR A 147 15.76 -17.37 -3.15
CA THR A 147 16.36 -17.64 -4.45
C THR A 147 17.78 -18.18 -4.29
N ARG A 148 18.33 -18.77 -5.36
CA ARG A 148 19.76 -19.12 -5.42
C ARG A 148 20.70 -17.90 -5.47
N HIS A 149 20.14 -16.70 -5.62
CA HIS A 149 20.85 -15.41 -5.66
C HIS A 149 20.66 -14.69 -4.31
N ASN A 150 21.37 -13.58 -4.07
CA ASN A 150 21.35 -12.89 -2.77
C ASN A 150 20.11 -11.99 -2.54
N PHE A 151 18.92 -12.49 -2.88
CA PHE A 151 17.64 -11.82 -2.67
C PHE A 151 16.49 -12.82 -2.47
N VAL A 152 15.38 -12.32 -1.93
CA VAL A 152 14.12 -13.06 -1.74
C VAL A 152 13.07 -12.49 -2.68
N ILE A 153 12.23 -13.35 -3.26
CA ILE A 153 11.00 -12.91 -3.91
C ILE A 153 9.90 -12.86 -2.85
N VAL A 154 9.43 -11.66 -2.55
CA VAL A 154 8.31 -11.42 -1.63
C VAL A 154 7.02 -11.41 -2.43
N ILE A 155 6.09 -12.28 -2.08
CA ILE A 155 4.79 -12.40 -2.76
C ILE A 155 3.71 -11.78 -1.89
N MET A 156 2.95 -10.84 -2.44
CA MET A 156 1.90 -10.08 -1.75
C MET A 156 0.61 -10.06 -2.58
N PRO A 157 -0.57 -9.88 -1.98
CA PRO A 157 -1.80 -9.63 -2.72
C PRO A 157 -1.67 -8.38 -3.60
N SER A 158 -2.28 -8.41 -4.78
CA SER A 158 -2.51 -7.21 -5.58
C SER A 158 -3.81 -6.54 -5.16
N TRP A 159 -3.72 -5.42 -4.45
CA TRP A 159 -4.86 -4.55 -4.12
C TRP A 159 -4.91 -3.34 -5.07
N GLY A 160 -6.04 -2.65 -5.11
CA GLY A 160 -6.18 -1.47 -5.97
C GLY A 160 -5.36 -0.29 -5.48
N ILE A 161 -4.75 0.45 -6.40
CA ILE A 161 -3.92 1.63 -6.11
C ILE A 161 -4.72 2.93 -6.16
N CYS A 162 -5.89 2.94 -6.81
CA CYS A 162 -6.70 4.15 -7.01
C CYS A 162 -7.58 4.45 -5.78
N TRP A 163 -7.05 4.37 -4.55
CA TRP A 163 -7.85 4.50 -3.33
C TRP A 163 -8.49 5.89 -3.14
N GLN A 164 -7.94 6.93 -3.77
CA GLN A 164 -8.49 8.30 -3.78
C GLN A 164 -9.50 8.56 -4.92
N GLU A 165 -9.79 7.57 -5.78
CA GLU A 165 -10.57 7.78 -7.00
C GLU A 165 -11.81 6.87 -7.13
N PRO A 166 -13.03 7.42 -7.29
CA PRO A 166 -13.38 8.81 -7.05
C PRO A 166 -13.09 9.19 -5.58
N ALA A 167 -13.02 10.49 -5.28
CA ALA A 167 -12.78 10.94 -3.91
C ALA A 167 -13.86 10.43 -2.92
N CYS A 168 -13.69 10.61 -1.60
CA CYS A 168 -14.73 10.14 -0.67
C CYS A 168 -15.99 11.01 -0.81
N GLY A 169 -17.15 10.38 -0.95
CA GLY A 169 -18.42 11.08 -1.21
C GLY A 169 -19.01 11.77 0.02
N SER A 170 -18.52 11.41 1.22
CA SER A 170 -18.99 11.99 2.49
C SER A 170 -17.85 12.25 3.47
N MET A 171 -18.10 13.11 4.46
CA MET A 171 -17.17 13.30 5.59
C MET A 171 -17.06 12.07 6.48
N ALA A 172 -18.14 11.28 6.60
CA ALA A 172 -18.13 10.03 7.37
C ALA A 172 -17.14 9.03 6.76
N THR A 173 -17.24 8.74 5.45
CA THR A 173 -16.32 7.85 4.76
C THR A 173 -14.87 8.33 4.87
N ARG A 174 -14.65 9.65 4.75
CA ARG A 174 -13.32 10.25 4.83
C ARG A 174 -12.69 10.13 6.21
N ILE A 175 -13.48 10.36 7.25
CA ILE A 175 -13.01 10.21 8.63
C ILE A 175 -12.73 8.74 8.93
N GLU A 176 -13.54 7.81 8.43
CA GLU A 176 -13.29 6.37 8.54
C GLU A 176 -11.97 5.95 7.85
N LEU A 177 -11.76 6.39 6.60
CA LEU A 177 -10.50 6.22 5.87
C LEU A 177 -9.30 6.75 6.68
N ALA A 178 -9.38 8.00 7.17
CA ALA A 178 -8.33 8.61 7.96
C ALA A 178 -8.06 7.84 9.26
N LEU A 179 -9.13 7.34 9.90
CA LEU A 179 -9.06 6.50 11.10
C LEU A 179 -8.31 5.20 10.80
N LYS A 180 -8.70 4.47 9.75
CA LYS A 180 -8.06 3.20 9.40
C LYS A 180 -6.58 3.38 9.11
N LEU A 181 -6.19 4.40 8.33
CA LEU A 181 -4.78 4.70 8.02
C LEU A 181 -3.97 5.13 9.26
N THR A 182 -4.54 6.00 10.10
CA THR A 182 -3.86 6.47 11.32
C THR A 182 -3.72 5.35 12.35
N GLU A 183 -4.72 4.46 12.47
CA GLU A 183 -4.62 3.28 13.34
C GLU A 183 -3.51 2.32 12.88
N THR A 184 -3.36 2.12 11.57
CA THR A 184 -2.23 1.35 11.01
C THR A 184 -0.91 2.02 11.34
N LEU A 185 -0.83 3.35 11.20
CA LEU A 185 0.40 4.08 11.49
C LEU A 185 0.76 4.02 12.99
N LEU A 186 -0.23 4.17 13.86
CA LEU A 186 -0.07 3.97 15.30
C LEU A 186 0.41 2.55 15.64
N PHE A 187 -0.08 1.54 14.92
CA PHE A 187 0.40 0.16 15.07
C PHE A 187 1.88 0.03 14.65
N LEU A 188 2.28 0.62 13.53
CA LEU A 188 3.67 0.62 13.08
C LEU A 188 4.58 1.30 14.12
N HIS A 189 4.26 2.52 14.52
CA HIS A 189 5.03 3.30 15.50
C HIS A 189 5.12 2.56 16.85
N GLY A 190 4.02 1.94 17.30
CA GLY A 190 3.99 1.14 18.53
C GLY A 190 4.87 -0.12 18.49
N ASN A 191 5.25 -0.59 17.30
CA ASN A 191 6.19 -1.69 17.10
C ASN A 191 7.58 -1.22 16.67
N GLY A 192 7.90 0.06 16.83
CA GLY A 192 9.20 0.63 16.47
C GLY A 192 9.42 0.74 14.96
N ILE A 193 8.36 0.71 14.14
CA ILE A 193 8.48 0.80 12.68
C ILE A 193 8.09 2.20 12.23
N ALA A 194 9.02 2.93 11.62
CA ALA A 194 8.71 4.15 10.86
C ALA A 194 8.62 3.79 9.37
N HIS A 195 7.60 4.28 8.68
CA HIS A 195 7.42 3.98 7.25
C HIS A 195 8.40 4.78 6.40
N GLY A 196 8.55 6.08 6.67
CA GLY A 196 9.52 6.99 6.04
C GLY A 196 9.14 7.50 4.66
N ASP A 197 8.07 6.99 4.05
CA ASP A 197 7.71 7.26 2.65
C ASP A 197 6.20 7.18 2.40
N ILE A 198 5.42 7.82 3.27
CA ILE A 198 3.95 7.78 3.17
C ILE A 198 3.49 8.81 2.13
N HIS A 199 2.91 8.33 1.03
CA HIS A 199 2.26 9.17 0.02
C HIS A 199 1.18 8.34 -0.70
N PRO A 200 0.34 8.95 -1.56
CA PRO A 200 -0.79 8.25 -2.16
C PRO A 200 -0.46 6.94 -2.88
N SER A 201 0.70 6.82 -3.54
CA SER A 201 1.04 5.58 -4.27
C SER A 201 1.44 4.42 -3.35
N ASN A 202 1.73 4.69 -2.08
CA ASN A 202 2.09 3.68 -1.07
C ASN A 202 0.90 3.28 -0.18
N ILE A 203 -0.31 3.59 -0.61
CA ILE A 203 -1.56 3.16 0.03
C ILE A 203 -2.41 2.40 -0.98
N LEU A 204 -2.93 1.25 -0.57
CA LEU A 204 -3.83 0.43 -1.36
C LEU A 204 -5.24 0.41 -0.76
N ILE A 205 -6.23 0.01 -1.57
CA ILE A 205 -7.60 -0.29 -1.13
C ILE A 205 -7.99 -1.72 -1.55
N ASN A 206 -8.74 -2.43 -0.70
CA ASN A 206 -9.24 -3.79 -0.97
C ASN A 206 -10.37 -3.83 -2.03
N HIS A 207 -10.19 -3.13 -3.15
CA HIS A 207 -11.13 -3.07 -4.27
C HIS A 207 -10.34 -2.95 -5.58
N ILE A 208 -10.88 -3.45 -6.69
CA ILE A 208 -10.23 -3.28 -8.01
C ILE A 208 -10.23 -1.83 -8.51
N ASP A 209 -9.30 -1.48 -9.39
CA ASP A 209 -9.21 -0.13 -9.94
C ASP A 209 -10.15 0.14 -11.12
N THR A 210 -10.77 -0.90 -11.69
CA THR A 210 -11.80 -0.71 -12.71
C THR A 210 -13.11 -0.30 -12.04
N ARG A 211 -13.37 1.00 -12.02
CA ARG A 211 -14.57 1.61 -11.43
C ARG A 211 -15.25 2.48 -12.46
N ASP A 212 -16.56 2.63 -12.34
CA ASP A 212 -17.31 3.60 -13.13
C ASP A 212 -17.03 5.00 -12.56
N PHE A 213 -16.12 5.73 -13.20
CA PHE A 213 -15.76 7.09 -12.80
C PHE A 213 -16.89 8.10 -13.10
N ASP A 214 -17.86 7.72 -13.92
CA ASP A 214 -19.03 8.54 -14.28
C ASP A 214 -20.24 8.23 -13.37
N ALA A 215 -20.11 7.29 -12.44
CA ALA A 215 -21.14 6.98 -11.47
C ALA A 215 -21.55 8.24 -10.68
N PRO A 216 -22.85 8.39 -10.33
CA PRO A 216 -23.32 9.52 -9.55
C PRO A 216 -22.49 9.71 -8.28
N LYS A 217 -22.18 10.96 -7.97
CA LYS A 217 -21.27 11.38 -6.90
C LYS A 217 -21.76 10.95 -5.51
N GLU A 218 -23.07 10.74 -5.39
CA GLU A 218 -23.77 10.24 -4.21
C GLU A 218 -23.50 8.74 -3.96
N ASN A 219 -22.98 8.01 -4.95
CA ASN A 219 -22.64 6.59 -4.86
C ASN A 219 -21.17 6.41 -4.47
N ASP A 220 -20.83 6.73 -3.22
CA ASP A 220 -19.53 6.34 -2.66
C ASP A 220 -19.45 4.82 -2.58
N PHE A 221 -18.76 4.20 -3.55
CA PHE A 221 -18.68 2.75 -3.70
C PHE A 221 -18.14 2.06 -2.43
N ARG A 222 -17.38 2.79 -1.61
CA ARG A 222 -16.86 2.33 -0.31
C ARG A 222 -17.97 1.98 0.68
N LEU A 223 -19.16 2.53 0.52
CA LEU A 223 -20.32 2.19 1.36
C LEU A 223 -20.96 0.83 0.98
N GLY A 224 -20.58 0.26 -0.16
CA GLY A 224 -21.09 -1.03 -0.63
C GLY A 224 -20.37 -2.25 -0.04
N PHE A 225 -19.30 -2.06 0.73
CA PHE A 225 -18.48 -3.12 1.32
C PHE A 225 -17.64 -2.60 2.49
N ASP A 226 -16.92 -3.46 3.21
CA ASP A 226 -15.98 -3.03 4.26
C ASP A 226 -14.65 -2.59 3.61
N ALA A 227 -14.53 -1.29 3.34
CA ALA A 227 -13.36 -0.71 2.68
C ALA A 227 -12.15 -0.67 3.61
N GLU A 228 -11.12 -1.44 3.30
CA GLU A 228 -9.86 -1.53 4.02
C GLU A 228 -8.72 -0.94 3.20
N TYR A 229 -7.72 -0.42 3.92
CA TYR A 229 -6.57 0.27 3.35
C TYR A 229 -5.27 -0.30 3.89
N ALA A 230 -4.28 -0.42 3.02
CA ALA A 230 -3.00 -1.03 3.37
C ALA A 230 -1.82 -0.13 3.01
N PHE A 231 -0.87 0.04 3.93
CA PHE A 231 0.44 0.58 3.59
C PHE A 231 1.29 -0.48 2.88
N ILE A 232 2.07 -0.03 1.90
CA ILE A 232 3.02 -0.82 1.12
C ILE A 232 4.35 -0.08 0.98
N ASP A 233 5.33 -0.78 0.39
CA ASP A 233 6.65 -0.25 0.05
C ASP A 233 7.45 0.21 1.27
N PHE A 234 8.07 -0.77 1.94
CA PHE A 234 8.88 -0.54 3.13
C PHE A 234 10.37 -0.32 2.80
N GLY A 235 10.69 0.03 1.54
CA GLY A 235 12.05 0.33 1.07
C GLY A 235 12.74 1.45 1.86
N SER A 236 11.94 2.40 2.35
CA SER A 236 12.39 3.61 3.06
C SER A 236 12.21 3.50 4.58
N SER A 237 11.73 2.34 5.05
CA SER A 237 11.31 2.14 6.43
C SER A 237 12.45 1.81 7.38
N HIS A 238 12.19 2.00 8.67
CA HIS A 238 13.14 1.74 9.74
C HIS A 238 12.55 0.79 10.78
N VAL A 239 13.41 -0.04 11.37
CA VAL A 239 13.12 -0.72 12.64
C VAL A 239 13.97 -0.04 13.71
N LEU A 240 13.30 0.62 14.65
CA LEU A 240 13.88 1.42 15.72
C LEU A 240 13.79 0.66 17.05
N GLU A 241 14.68 0.99 17.97
CA GLU A 241 14.62 0.48 19.34
C GLU A 241 13.39 1.02 20.07
N ALA A 242 12.93 0.30 21.10
CA ALA A 242 11.76 0.70 21.87
C ALA A 242 11.95 2.09 22.49
N GLY A 243 11.01 3.00 22.22
CA GLY A 243 11.04 4.38 22.71
C GLY A 243 11.93 5.33 21.91
N VAL A 244 12.57 4.86 20.83
CA VAL A 244 13.33 5.69 19.89
C VAL A 244 12.46 6.04 18.69
N SER A 245 12.35 7.33 18.36
CA SER A 245 11.70 7.83 17.15
C SER A 245 12.68 8.45 16.14
N TYR A 246 13.95 8.65 16.53
CA TYR A 246 14.92 9.36 15.72
C TYR A 246 15.76 8.43 14.83
N GLY A 247 16.00 8.84 13.58
CA GLY A 247 16.87 8.13 12.64
C GLY A 247 17.25 8.97 11.42
N HIS A 248 18.12 8.44 10.57
CA HIS A 248 18.48 9.07 9.30
C HIS A 248 17.48 8.64 8.23
N PRO A 249 16.78 9.56 7.54
CA PRO A 249 15.86 9.17 6.47
C PRO A 249 16.64 8.49 5.33
N MET A 250 16.15 7.34 4.87
CA MET A 250 16.78 6.58 3.78
C MET A 250 16.53 7.24 2.41
N THR A 251 15.33 7.76 2.24
CA THR A 251 14.83 8.50 1.07
C THR A 251 13.82 9.53 1.56
N ASN A 252 13.29 10.33 0.64
CA ASN A 252 12.20 11.25 0.92
C ASN A 252 10.97 10.88 0.11
N PRO A 253 9.76 11.10 0.68
CA PRO A 253 8.55 11.12 -0.11
C PRO A 253 8.64 12.08 -1.31
N PRO A 254 7.82 11.87 -2.35
CA PRO A 254 7.74 12.80 -3.47
C PRO A 254 7.47 14.25 -3.01
N GLU A 255 7.84 15.21 -3.87
CA GLU A 255 7.64 16.64 -3.62
C GLU A 255 6.20 16.95 -3.18
N GLY A 256 6.07 17.76 -2.12
CA GLY A 256 4.79 18.13 -1.53
C GLY A 256 4.24 17.14 -0.47
N PHE A 257 4.88 15.99 -0.29
CA PHE A 257 4.57 15.03 0.78
C PHE A 257 5.66 14.95 1.85
N ALA A 258 6.92 15.19 1.48
CA ALA A 258 8.04 15.22 2.42
C ALA A 258 7.83 16.29 3.50
N SER A 259 8.20 15.97 4.73
CA SER A 259 8.20 16.93 5.84
C SER A 259 9.40 17.89 5.72
N PRO A 260 9.32 19.11 6.30
CA PRO A 260 10.42 20.08 6.25
C PRO A 260 11.76 19.52 6.74
N GLU A 261 11.74 18.64 7.75
CA GLU A 261 12.96 18.01 8.26
C GLU A 261 13.48 16.87 7.37
N GLN A 262 12.62 16.17 6.62
CA GLN A 262 13.05 15.23 5.57
C GLN A 262 13.72 15.98 4.42
N GLU A 263 13.14 17.11 4.00
CA GLU A 263 13.73 17.97 2.97
C GLU A 263 15.08 18.53 3.43
N ALA A 264 15.17 19.06 4.65
CA ALA A 264 16.42 19.55 5.22
C ALA A 264 17.48 18.43 5.38
N ALA A 265 17.08 17.21 5.74
CA ALA A 265 17.98 16.06 5.84
C ALA A 265 18.48 15.58 4.47
N ALA A 266 17.75 15.84 3.38
CA ALA A 266 18.21 15.54 2.02
C ALA A 266 19.52 16.28 1.69
N GLU A 267 19.66 17.50 2.22
CA GLU A 267 20.84 18.35 2.06
C GLU A 267 21.96 18.00 3.05
N ASN A 268 21.63 17.30 4.14
CA ASN A 268 22.57 16.87 5.16
C ASN A 268 22.30 15.42 5.60
N GLN A 269 22.95 14.47 4.92
CA GLN A 269 22.80 13.03 5.15
C GLN A 269 23.20 12.56 6.56
N SER A 270 23.84 13.41 7.38
CA SER A 270 24.16 13.12 8.78
C SER A 270 23.09 13.61 9.77
N ALA A 271 22.04 14.28 9.32
CA ALA A 271 20.96 14.72 10.17
C ALA A 271 20.09 13.53 10.59
N THR A 272 19.75 13.47 11.88
CA THR A 272 18.68 12.59 12.36
C THR A 272 17.42 13.42 12.56
N ILE A 273 16.28 12.82 12.25
CA ILE A 273 14.96 13.44 12.39
C ILE A 273 14.04 12.54 13.21
N ASP A 274 12.97 13.09 13.76
CA ASP A 274 11.90 12.28 14.34
C ASP A 274 11.08 11.65 13.20
N LEU A 275 11.34 10.37 12.93
CA LEU A 275 10.74 9.63 11.82
C LEU A 275 9.24 9.39 12.05
N PHE A 276 8.78 9.29 13.29
CA PHE A 276 7.36 9.14 13.59
C PHE A 276 6.61 10.44 13.35
N ALA A 277 7.18 11.58 13.74
CA ALA A 277 6.61 12.89 13.43
C ALA A 277 6.61 13.17 11.92
N ALA A 278 7.64 12.72 11.19
CA ALA A 278 7.69 12.80 9.74
C ALA A 278 6.56 11.98 9.08
N ASP A 279 6.36 10.73 9.49
CA ASP A 279 5.25 9.88 9.02
C ASP A 279 3.87 10.55 9.24
N ILE A 280 3.66 11.19 10.39
CA ILE A 280 2.42 11.91 10.69
C ILE A 280 2.21 13.07 9.71
N TYR A 281 3.25 13.83 9.41
CA TYR A 281 3.20 14.90 8.42
C TYR A 281 2.85 14.33 7.04
N ASN A 282 3.57 13.28 6.61
CA ASN A 282 3.40 12.64 5.31
C ASN A 282 1.96 12.11 5.13
N LEU A 283 1.40 11.46 6.17
CA LEU A 283 0.00 11.03 6.17
C LEU A 283 -0.97 12.23 6.14
N GLY A 284 -0.68 13.31 6.89
CA GLY A 284 -1.46 14.54 6.88
C GLY A 284 -1.57 15.15 5.48
N LYS A 285 -0.43 15.30 4.78
CA LYS A 285 -0.39 15.75 3.37
C LYS A 285 -1.17 14.82 2.46
N THR A 286 -1.03 13.51 2.66
CA THR A 286 -1.75 12.49 1.89
C THR A 286 -3.27 12.64 2.04
N LEU A 287 -3.77 12.86 3.26
CA LEU A 287 -5.18 13.10 3.51
C LEU A 287 -5.67 14.49 3.02
N GLU A 288 -4.81 15.52 3.05
CA GLU A 288 -5.13 16.83 2.46
C GLU A 288 -5.35 16.73 0.95
N THR A 289 -4.55 15.91 0.23
CA THR A 289 -4.72 15.73 -1.22
C THR A 289 -6.06 15.08 -1.56
N GLU A 290 -6.48 14.07 -0.80
CA GLU A 290 -7.82 13.47 -0.95
C GLU A 290 -8.93 14.51 -0.71
N LEU A 291 -8.82 15.31 0.36
CA LEU A 291 -9.80 16.35 0.67
C LEU A 291 -9.88 17.42 -0.42
N HIS A 292 -8.73 17.86 -0.96
CA HIS A 292 -8.68 18.80 -2.06
C HIS A 292 -9.32 18.25 -3.33
N ARG A 293 -9.05 16.97 -3.66
CA ARG A 293 -9.68 16.28 -4.79
C ARG A 293 -11.20 16.25 -4.62
N ALA A 294 -11.69 15.91 -3.44
CA ALA A 294 -13.12 15.90 -3.13
C ALA A 294 -13.78 17.27 -3.34
N PHE A 295 -13.13 18.37 -2.92
CA PHE A 295 -13.66 19.71 -3.17
C PHE A 295 -13.71 20.09 -4.65
N LYS A 296 -12.74 19.61 -5.44
CA LYS A 296 -12.71 19.81 -6.89
C LYS A 296 -13.79 18.99 -7.59
N ASP A 297 -13.94 17.73 -7.19
CA ASP A 297 -14.86 16.79 -7.83
C ASP A 297 -16.31 17.07 -7.45
N TYR A 298 -16.61 17.31 -6.17
CA TYR A 298 -18.00 17.42 -5.68
C TYR A 298 -18.50 18.87 -5.52
N GLY A 299 -17.59 19.84 -5.44
CA GLY A 299 -17.92 21.22 -5.10
C GLY A 299 -18.24 21.42 -3.61
N LYS A 300 -18.16 22.68 -3.14
CA LYS A 300 -18.32 23.02 -1.70
C LYS A 300 -19.69 22.70 -1.11
N SER A 301 -20.74 22.66 -1.93
CA SER A 301 -22.12 22.44 -1.49
C SER A 301 -22.44 20.99 -1.14
N HIS A 302 -21.64 20.04 -1.63
CA HIS A 302 -21.88 18.60 -1.44
C HIS A 302 -21.16 18.03 -0.22
N MET A 303 -20.21 18.78 0.35
CA MET A 303 -19.47 18.35 1.53
C MET A 303 -19.82 19.25 2.72
N PRO A 304 -20.19 18.68 3.88
CA PRO A 304 -20.28 19.41 5.15
C PRO A 304 -19.00 20.19 5.42
N ASP A 305 -19.10 21.24 6.23
CA ASP A 305 -17.96 22.07 6.60
C ASP A 305 -16.88 21.23 7.30
N PRO A 306 -15.71 21.00 6.67
CA PRO A 306 -14.71 20.10 7.22
C PRO A 306 -13.80 20.82 8.22
N ARG A 307 -14.28 21.87 8.90
CA ARG A 307 -13.46 22.75 9.77
C ARG A 307 -12.62 21.96 10.75
N GLU A 308 -13.24 21.04 11.48
CA GLU A 308 -12.55 20.23 12.48
C GLU A 308 -11.55 19.26 11.84
N TYR A 309 -11.95 18.60 10.75
CA TYR A 309 -11.06 17.71 10.00
C TYR A 309 -9.85 18.45 9.42
N ARG A 310 -10.04 19.61 8.80
CA ARG A 310 -8.96 20.48 8.32
C ARG A 310 -8.04 20.94 9.45
N LYS A 311 -8.59 21.20 10.64
CA LYS A 311 -7.76 21.52 11.81
C LYS A 311 -6.86 20.34 12.18
N ILE A 312 -7.39 19.12 12.22
CA ILE A 312 -6.59 17.91 12.48
C ILE A 312 -5.47 17.78 11.45
N LEU A 313 -5.79 17.92 10.16
CA LEU A 313 -4.78 17.85 9.10
C LEU A 313 -3.71 18.94 9.26
N SER A 314 -4.12 20.17 9.55
CA SER A 314 -3.19 21.29 9.81
C SER A 314 -2.30 21.05 11.04
N ASP A 315 -2.80 20.38 12.08
CA ASP A 315 -2.00 20.02 13.25
C ASP A 315 -0.99 18.91 12.88
N MET A 316 -1.39 17.92 12.06
CA MET A 316 -0.51 16.87 11.53
C MET A 316 0.58 17.44 10.62
N THR A 317 0.24 18.44 9.80
CA THR A 317 1.15 19.07 8.83
C THR A 317 1.87 20.30 9.38
N CYS A 318 1.94 20.42 10.72
CA CYS A 318 2.67 21.51 11.36
C CYS A 318 4.16 21.49 10.96
N GLU A 319 4.70 22.65 10.59
CA GLU A 319 6.12 22.84 10.24
C GLU A 319 7.06 22.27 11.32
N LYS A 320 6.74 22.50 12.59
CA LYS A 320 7.54 22.02 13.71
C LYS A 320 7.16 20.58 14.07
N ALA A 321 8.05 19.63 13.80
CA ALA A 321 7.86 18.20 14.11
C ALA A 321 7.34 17.93 15.52
N SER A 322 7.95 18.53 16.55
CA SER A 322 7.56 18.34 17.96
C SER A 322 6.17 18.88 18.33
N ALA A 323 5.54 19.68 17.46
CA ALA A 323 4.20 20.23 17.68
C ALA A 323 3.12 19.39 16.99
N ARG A 324 3.50 18.41 16.17
CA ARG A 324 2.57 17.49 15.53
C ARG A 324 1.99 16.53 16.58
N PRO A 325 0.70 16.15 16.45
CA PRO A 325 0.12 15.11 17.30
C PRO A 325 0.75 13.75 16.98
N SER A 326 0.86 12.90 17.99
CA SER A 326 1.13 11.47 17.80
C SER A 326 -0.03 10.77 17.09
N GLY A 327 0.22 9.58 16.51
CA GLY A 327 -0.84 8.77 15.91
C GLY A 327 -2.01 8.48 16.87
N ALA A 328 -1.72 8.31 18.17
CA ALA A 328 -2.75 8.10 19.20
C ALA A 328 -3.63 9.33 19.41
N GLU A 329 -3.04 10.53 19.41
CA GLU A 329 -3.78 11.78 19.54
C GLU A 329 -4.64 12.06 18.30
N VAL A 330 -4.13 11.77 17.09
CA VAL A 330 -4.88 11.88 15.83
C VAL A 330 -6.07 10.91 15.84
N VAL A 331 -5.90 9.64 16.22
CA VAL A 331 -7.01 8.69 16.37
C VAL A 331 -8.05 9.22 17.35
N GLY A 332 -7.61 9.75 18.51
CA GLY A 332 -8.52 10.34 19.50
C GLY A 332 -9.29 11.54 18.97
N LEU A 333 -8.66 12.40 18.17
CA LEU A 333 -9.30 13.52 17.49
C LEU A 333 -10.33 13.05 16.46
N LEU A 334 -9.96 12.14 15.56
CA LEU A 334 -10.84 11.61 14.51
C LEU A 334 -12.09 10.93 15.09
N ARG A 335 -11.95 10.16 16.17
CA ARG A 335 -13.10 9.52 16.84
C ARG A 335 -14.06 10.53 17.45
N ARG A 336 -13.57 11.66 17.97
CA ARG A 336 -14.43 12.75 18.48
C ARG A 336 -15.26 13.38 17.36
N VAL A 337 -14.61 13.70 16.23
CA VAL A 337 -15.30 14.26 15.06
C VAL A 337 -16.31 13.27 14.48
N SER A 338 -15.96 11.98 14.47
CA SER A 338 -16.88 10.92 14.05
C SER A 338 -18.13 10.84 14.93
N GLY A 339 -17.95 10.89 16.27
CA GLY A 339 -19.06 10.85 17.22
C GLY A 339 -20.03 12.03 17.08
N SER A 340 -19.51 13.25 16.86
CA SER A 340 -20.33 14.46 16.71
C SER A 340 -21.12 14.54 15.40
N MET A 341 -20.93 13.59 14.46
CA MET A 341 -21.72 13.51 13.22
C MET A 341 -22.94 12.59 13.35
N VAL A 342 -23.03 11.80 14.43
CA VAL A 342 -24.14 10.85 14.67
C VAL A 342 -25.22 11.44 15.58
N ASP A 343 -24.88 12.49 16.33
CA ASP A 343 -25.79 13.34 17.11
C ASP A 343 -26.34 14.50 16.24
#